data_AF-A0A922SY32-F1
#
_entry.id   AF-A0A922SY32-F1
#
_cell.length_a   1.000
_cell.length_b   1.000
_cell.length_c   1.000
_cell.angle_alpha   90.00
_cell.angle_beta   90.00
_cell.angle_gamma   90.00
#
_symmetry.space_group_name_H-M   'P 1'
#
loop_
_entity.id
_entity.type
_entity.pdbx_description
1 polymer ?
#
loop_
_entity_poly.entity_id
_entity_poly.type
_entity_poly.pdbx_seq_one_letter_code
_entity_poly.pdbx_strand_id
1 'polypeptide(L)'
;MDPLSITVSCVTLVTAVSKVTYSLTGFIREWRDASLDLKVISQELFSMQIVIGNLRNTFVTKESTLPSNLREQILGILKSCIQVVSGIEASLTKHAKSRLGKGGYWTLGGGKEDMAKHRSSLEAHKSALEITLELVSITISRDIKKDTTQILKEMAKLRRQLPIDQSLYRHSIPHRAPKRETGNINSFSETYQHDDEAYVSGSSSDMEKPETDIRTVSIVSRPSISQVYRKTGYTHTNTSTPYIQFTPYYHPQTNTSTHFPPTTLYLPANINTIYLGRYSKSRSQEQNFVGFASRVVSRVHCDIWFKEGKWYIRDNKSLAGTWLNSGRLSEVGRMSKPYRLRDGDVLQLGMDYHGGYDAGGFSGEGYQDLKESWRHVRMVVHLGQR
;
A
#
# COMPACT_ATOMS: atom_id res chain seq x y z
N MET A 1 -13.07 29.90 12.41
CA MET A 1 -12.71 29.15 11.19
C MET A 1 -13.17 29.97 10.02
N ASP A 2 -12.31 30.22 9.02
CA ASP A 2 -12.73 30.92 7.82
C ASP A 2 -13.78 30.09 7.06
N PRO A 3 -14.96 30.66 6.78
CA PRO A 3 -16.05 29.94 6.10
C PRO A 3 -15.73 29.58 4.64
N LEU A 4 -14.63 30.14 4.09
CA LEU A 4 -14.12 29.89 2.75
C LEU A 4 -12.89 28.96 2.73
N SER A 5 -12.59 28.28 3.83
CA SER A 5 -11.44 27.37 3.89
C SER A 5 -11.70 26.06 3.13
N ILE A 6 -10.65 25.54 2.49
CA ILE A 6 -10.64 24.25 1.81
C ILE A 6 -11.09 23.15 2.78
N THR A 7 -10.63 23.22 4.02
CA THR A 7 -10.99 22.29 5.09
C THR A 7 -12.51 22.28 5.34
N VAL A 8 -13.15 23.46 5.45
CA VAL A 8 -14.60 23.58 5.64
C VAL A 8 -15.35 23.08 4.41
N SER A 9 -14.92 23.44 3.20
CA SER A 9 -15.53 22.94 1.95
C SER A 9 -15.46 21.41 1.85
N CYS A 10 -14.35 20.79 2.26
CA CYS A 10 -14.22 19.33 2.32
C CYS A 10 -15.20 18.71 3.31
N VAL A 11 -15.35 19.28 4.51
CA VAL A 11 -16.29 18.78 5.52
C VAL A 11 -17.74 18.88 5.03
N THR A 12 -18.12 20.01 4.42
CA THR A 12 -19.44 20.22 3.84
C THR A 12 -19.72 19.18 2.75
N LEU A 13 -18.76 18.96 1.84
CA LEU A 13 -18.92 18.01 0.75
C LEU A 13 -18.99 16.56 1.25
N VAL A 14 -18.16 16.15 2.24
CA VAL A 14 -18.26 14.81 2.86
C VAL A 14 -19.65 14.59 3.47
N THR A 15 -20.20 15.60 4.13
CA THR A 15 -21.53 15.54 4.74
C THR A 15 -22.61 15.41 3.67
N ALA A 16 -22.55 16.22 2.61
CA ALA A 16 -23.47 16.15 1.48
C ALA A 16 -23.43 14.77 0.79
N VAL A 17 -22.22 14.26 0.50
CA VAL A 17 -22.05 12.94 -0.13
C VAL A 17 -22.61 11.84 0.77
N SER A 18 -22.35 11.88 2.08
CA SER A 18 -22.86 10.87 3.01
C SER A 18 -24.40 10.84 3.05
N LYS A 19 -25.03 12.02 3.03
CA LYS A 19 -26.48 12.16 2.95
C LYS A 19 -27.03 11.57 1.65
N VAL A 20 -26.43 11.89 0.51
CA VAL A 20 -26.85 11.36 -0.80
C VAL A 20 -26.67 9.85 -0.87
N THR A 21 -25.54 9.31 -0.41
CA THR A 21 -25.29 7.86 -0.36
C THR A 21 -26.34 7.12 0.48
N TYR A 22 -26.78 7.71 1.60
CA TYR A 22 -27.86 7.15 2.40
C TYR A 22 -29.19 7.14 1.62
N SER A 23 -29.58 8.27 1.03
CA SER A 23 -30.79 8.38 0.19
C SER A 23 -30.76 7.40 -0.99
N LEU A 24 -29.60 7.24 -1.63
CA LEU A 24 -29.36 6.33 -2.75
C LEU A 24 -29.59 4.87 -2.32
N THR A 25 -29.11 4.49 -1.13
CA THR A 25 -29.30 3.15 -0.58
C THR A 25 -30.78 2.85 -0.30
N GLY A 26 -31.52 3.83 0.22
CA GLY A 26 -32.97 3.73 0.37
C GLY A 26 -33.68 3.54 -0.98
N PHE A 27 -33.33 4.38 -1.95
CA PHE A 27 -33.93 4.34 -3.29
C PHE A 27 -33.64 3.01 -4.02
N ILE A 28 -32.41 2.48 -3.92
CA ILE A 28 -32.03 1.18 -4.51
C ILE A 28 -32.87 0.03 -3.95
N ARG A 29 -33.23 0.08 -2.65
CA ARG A 29 -34.09 -0.95 -2.03
C ARG A 29 -35.51 -0.89 -2.53
N GLU A 30 -35.99 0.30 -2.87
CA GLU A 30 -37.37 0.54 -3.31
C GLU A 30 -37.57 0.38 -4.83
N TRP A 31 -36.51 0.59 -5.63
CA TRP A 31 -36.55 0.65 -7.10
C TRP A 31 -35.53 -0.33 -7.71
N ARG A 32 -35.93 -1.61 -7.83
CA ARG A 32 -35.05 -2.72 -8.24
C ARG A 32 -34.48 -2.55 -9.66
N ASP A 33 -35.28 -2.00 -10.58
CA ASP A 33 -34.90 -1.77 -11.98
C ASP A 33 -33.86 -0.64 -12.14
N ALA A 34 -33.79 0.28 -11.17
CA ALA A 34 -32.80 1.35 -11.11
C ALA A 34 -31.49 0.94 -10.38
N SER A 35 -31.47 -0.25 -9.76
CA SER A 35 -30.43 -0.64 -8.81
C SER A 35 -29.03 -0.68 -9.45
N LEU A 36 -28.90 -1.07 -10.71
CA LEU A 36 -27.60 -1.19 -11.38
C LEU A 36 -26.97 0.19 -11.61
N ASP A 37 -27.72 1.12 -12.22
CA ASP A 37 -27.24 2.48 -12.51
C ASP A 37 -26.88 3.23 -11.21
N LEU A 38 -27.71 3.08 -10.18
CA LEU A 38 -27.52 3.73 -8.88
C LEU A 38 -26.36 3.13 -8.08
N LYS A 39 -26.08 1.83 -8.22
CA LYS A 39 -24.90 1.21 -7.60
C LYS A 39 -23.61 1.81 -8.14
N VAL A 40 -23.55 2.12 -9.43
CA VAL A 40 -22.36 2.77 -10.03
C VAL A 40 -22.17 4.17 -9.46
N ILE A 41 -23.24 4.96 -9.36
CA ILE A 41 -23.20 6.29 -8.72
C ILE A 41 -22.76 6.17 -7.25
N SER A 42 -23.24 5.14 -6.52
CA SER A 42 -22.82 4.89 -5.15
C SER A 42 -21.32 4.63 -5.04
N GLN A 43 -20.75 3.88 -5.98
CA GLN A 43 -19.32 3.57 -6.02
C GLN A 43 -18.49 4.83 -6.34
N GLU A 44 -18.94 5.67 -7.27
CA GLU A 44 -18.25 6.91 -7.60
C GLU A 44 -18.31 7.94 -6.47
N LEU A 45 -19.46 8.08 -5.79
CA LEU A 45 -19.59 8.93 -4.60
C LEU A 45 -18.65 8.46 -3.49
N PHE A 46 -18.53 7.15 -3.29
CA PHE A 46 -17.60 6.58 -2.33
C PHE A 46 -16.15 6.90 -2.70
N SER A 47 -15.77 6.71 -3.96
CA SER A 47 -14.43 7.06 -4.45
C SER A 47 -14.13 8.54 -4.24
N MET A 48 -15.10 9.42 -4.47
CA MET A 48 -14.97 10.86 -4.25
C MET A 48 -14.72 11.18 -2.77
N GLN A 49 -15.41 10.52 -1.83
CA GLN A 49 -15.17 10.70 -0.38
C GLN A 49 -13.73 10.40 0.02
N ILE A 50 -13.09 9.40 -0.62
CA ILE A 50 -11.69 9.07 -0.36
C ILE A 50 -10.77 10.23 -0.80
N VAL A 51 -10.98 10.76 -2.01
CA VAL A 51 -10.18 11.88 -2.54
C VAL A 51 -10.35 13.13 -1.67
N ILE A 52 -11.58 13.46 -1.27
CA ILE A 52 -11.87 14.61 -0.40
C ILE A 52 -11.25 14.41 1.00
N GLY A 53 -11.31 13.19 1.55
CA GLY A 53 -10.67 12.87 2.82
C GLY A 53 -9.16 13.08 2.79
N ASN A 54 -8.49 12.67 1.70
CA ASN A 54 -7.07 12.90 1.48
C ASN A 54 -6.74 14.40 1.32
N LEU A 55 -7.57 15.14 0.59
CA LEU A 55 -7.43 16.57 0.40
C LEU A 55 -7.54 17.31 1.75
N ARG A 56 -8.56 16.99 2.55
CA ARG A 56 -8.75 17.54 3.90
C ARG A 56 -7.51 17.27 4.76
N ASN A 57 -7.06 16.02 4.82
CA ASN A 57 -5.91 15.65 5.66
C ASN A 57 -4.62 16.38 5.24
N THR A 58 -4.46 16.69 3.96
CA THR A 58 -3.34 17.49 3.45
C THR A 58 -3.38 18.94 3.97
N PHE A 59 -4.57 19.51 4.14
CA PHE A 59 -4.74 20.93 4.46
C PHE A 59 -5.08 21.27 5.90
N VAL A 60 -5.48 20.30 6.72
CA VAL A 60 -5.78 20.48 8.16
C VAL A 60 -4.67 21.23 8.92
N THR A 61 -3.41 21.13 8.48
CA THR A 61 -2.26 21.80 9.14
C THR A 61 -1.47 22.76 8.24
N LYS A 62 -1.79 22.89 6.95
CA LYS A 62 -0.92 23.57 5.95
C LYS A 62 -1.65 24.50 4.98
N GLU A 63 -2.92 24.82 5.22
CA GLU A 63 -3.71 25.63 4.29
C GLU A 63 -3.12 27.02 3.99
N SER A 64 -2.37 27.61 4.94
CA SER A 64 -1.70 28.91 4.78
C SER A 64 -0.47 28.90 3.87
N THR A 65 0.08 27.72 3.54
CA THR A 65 1.27 27.59 2.68
C THR A 65 0.93 27.56 1.19
N LEU A 66 -0.36 27.57 0.84
CA LEU A 66 -0.76 27.48 -0.57
C LEU A 66 -0.72 28.83 -1.30
N PRO A 67 -0.24 28.83 -2.56
CA PRO A 67 -0.49 29.94 -3.48
C PRO A 67 -2.00 30.25 -3.62
N SER A 68 -2.35 31.54 -3.65
CA SER A 68 -3.74 32.00 -3.69
C SER A 68 -4.50 31.48 -4.91
N ASN A 69 -3.87 31.46 -6.08
CA ASN A 69 -4.45 30.95 -7.32
C ASN A 69 -4.83 29.45 -7.21
N LEU A 70 -3.99 28.64 -6.59
CA LEU A 70 -4.24 27.21 -6.41
C LEU A 70 -5.35 26.97 -5.39
N ARG A 71 -5.39 27.78 -4.33
CA ARG A 71 -6.47 27.76 -3.33
C ARG A 71 -7.83 28.08 -3.97
N GLU A 72 -7.91 29.12 -4.80
CA GLU A 72 -9.15 29.47 -5.51
C GLU A 72 -9.61 28.37 -6.47
N GLN A 73 -8.68 27.74 -7.20
CA GLN A 73 -9.00 26.60 -8.07
C GLN A 73 -9.55 25.41 -7.27
N ILE A 74 -8.92 25.04 -6.15
CA ILE A 74 -9.39 23.96 -5.27
C ILE A 74 -10.81 24.27 -4.77
N LEU A 75 -11.05 25.49 -4.28
CA LEU A 75 -12.37 25.91 -3.79
C LEU A 75 -13.42 25.89 -4.90
N GLY A 76 -13.05 26.31 -6.12
CA GLY A 76 -13.91 26.24 -7.29
C GLY A 76 -14.34 24.80 -7.61
N ILE A 77 -13.39 23.86 -7.64
CA ILE A 77 -13.67 22.44 -7.88
C ILE A 77 -14.57 21.88 -6.77
N LEU A 78 -14.24 22.13 -5.50
CA LEU A 78 -15.05 21.68 -4.36
C LEU A 78 -16.48 22.23 -4.40
N LYS A 79 -16.66 23.48 -4.82
CA LYS A 79 -18.00 24.08 -5.00
C LYS A 79 -18.78 23.37 -6.09
N SER A 80 -18.17 23.10 -7.25
CA SER A 80 -18.82 22.36 -8.34
C SER A 80 -19.18 20.94 -7.91
N CYS A 81 -18.32 20.28 -7.12
CA CYS A 81 -18.61 18.98 -6.52
C CYS A 81 -19.87 19.01 -5.64
N ILE A 82 -20.00 20.03 -4.78
CA ILE A 82 -21.20 20.21 -3.95
C ILE A 82 -22.45 20.36 -4.81
N GLN A 83 -22.36 21.10 -5.92
CA GLN A 83 -23.48 21.28 -6.85
C GLN A 83 -23.89 19.96 -7.52
N VAL A 84 -22.93 19.16 -7.99
CA VAL A 84 -23.21 17.84 -8.59
C VAL A 84 -23.91 16.92 -7.59
N VAL A 85 -23.38 16.82 -6.36
CA VAL A 85 -23.95 15.99 -5.30
C VAL A 85 -25.37 16.45 -4.95
N SER A 86 -25.60 17.77 -4.86
CA SER A 86 -26.93 18.32 -4.63
C SER A 86 -27.90 18.05 -5.79
N GLY A 87 -27.40 18.06 -7.03
CA GLY A 87 -28.16 17.70 -8.23
C GLY A 87 -28.59 16.24 -8.26
N ILE A 88 -27.75 15.33 -7.76
CA ILE A 88 -28.10 13.91 -7.56
C ILE A 88 -29.25 13.81 -6.54
N GLU A 89 -29.14 14.49 -5.39
CA GLU A 89 -30.20 14.49 -4.37
C GLU A 89 -31.54 15.00 -4.93
N ALA A 90 -31.51 16.12 -5.64
CA ALA A 90 -32.69 16.71 -6.28
C ALA A 90 -33.31 15.75 -7.32
N SER A 91 -32.48 15.03 -8.06
CA SER A 91 -32.96 14.07 -9.06
C SER A 91 -33.57 12.83 -8.41
N LEU A 92 -32.95 12.30 -7.34
CA LEU A 92 -33.53 11.19 -6.58
C LEU A 92 -34.90 11.56 -6.00
N THR A 93 -35.02 12.75 -5.41
CA THR A 93 -36.30 13.23 -4.85
C THR A 93 -37.35 13.52 -5.92
N LYS A 94 -36.96 14.06 -7.08
CA LYS A 94 -37.83 14.23 -8.26
C LYS A 94 -38.40 12.89 -8.71
N HIS A 95 -37.54 11.87 -8.86
CA HIS A 95 -37.93 10.56 -9.38
C HIS A 95 -38.66 9.70 -8.34
N ALA A 96 -38.41 9.90 -7.04
CA ALA A 96 -39.12 9.21 -5.96
C ALA A 96 -40.61 9.56 -5.86
N LYS A 97 -41.03 10.74 -6.32
CA LYS A 97 -42.41 11.25 -6.19
C LYS A 97 -43.32 10.93 -7.40
N SER A 98 -42.83 10.16 -8.38
CA SER A 98 -43.57 9.92 -9.63
C SER A 98 -44.82 9.05 -9.45
N ARG A 99 -45.88 9.36 -10.22
CA ARG A 99 -47.19 8.69 -10.19
C ARG A 99 -47.33 7.49 -11.14
N LEU A 100 -46.39 7.30 -12.08
CA LEU A 100 -46.31 6.07 -12.87
C LEU A 100 -45.51 5.03 -12.07
N GLY A 101 -46.00 3.79 -12.02
CA GLY A 101 -45.44 2.73 -11.18
C GLY A 101 -43.90 2.56 -11.26
N LYS A 102 -43.33 2.02 -10.19
CA LYS A 102 -41.89 2.03 -9.84
C LYS A 102 -40.91 1.48 -10.90
N GLY A 103 -41.35 0.71 -11.90
CA GLY A 103 -40.45 0.15 -12.93
C GLY A 103 -40.42 0.96 -14.23
N GLY A 104 -41.60 1.31 -14.77
CA GLY A 104 -41.72 1.91 -16.09
C GLY A 104 -41.25 3.37 -16.20
N TYR A 105 -41.30 4.12 -15.10
CA TYR A 105 -40.89 5.52 -15.10
C TYR A 105 -39.36 5.70 -15.05
N TRP A 106 -38.58 4.75 -14.53
CA TRP A 106 -37.11 4.90 -14.47
C TRP A 106 -36.48 5.00 -15.87
N THR A 107 -36.97 4.17 -16.79
CA THR A 107 -36.48 4.08 -18.16
C THR A 107 -37.13 5.10 -19.09
N LEU A 108 -38.43 5.37 -18.95
CA LEU A 108 -39.18 6.28 -19.85
C LEU A 108 -39.33 7.72 -19.31
N GLY A 109 -39.24 7.93 -18.00
CA GLY A 109 -39.42 9.23 -17.34
C GLY A 109 -38.13 10.04 -17.18
N GLY A 110 -37.06 9.68 -17.89
CA GLY A 110 -35.77 10.37 -17.88
C GLY A 110 -34.88 10.11 -16.66
N GLY A 111 -35.27 9.20 -15.75
CA GLY A 111 -34.49 8.85 -14.55
C GLY A 111 -33.10 8.30 -14.88
N LYS A 112 -33.03 7.35 -15.81
CA LYS A 112 -31.77 6.78 -16.29
C LYS A 112 -30.86 7.82 -16.95
N GLU A 113 -31.42 8.70 -17.78
CA GLU A 113 -30.66 9.75 -18.47
C GLU A 113 -30.12 10.80 -17.49
N ASP A 114 -30.96 11.27 -16.56
CA ASP A 114 -30.56 12.21 -15.49
C ASP A 114 -29.42 11.60 -14.66
N MET A 115 -29.52 10.33 -14.28
CA MET A 115 -28.45 9.63 -13.54
C MET A 115 -27.16 9.47 -14.35
N ALA A 116 -27.25 9.18 -15.65
CA ALA A 116 -26.07 9.09 -16.51
C ALA A 116 -25.34 10.45 -16.61
N LYS A 117 -26.08 11.55 -16.72
CA LYS A 117 -25.51 12.91 -16.70
C LYS A 117 -24.81 13.21 -15.38
N HIS A 118 -25.44 12.90 -14.25
CA HIS A 118 -24.81 13.08 -12.93
C HIS A 118 -23.57 12.21 -12.74
N ARG A 119 -23.61 10.96 -13.21
CA ARG A 119 -22.46 10.06 -13.18
C ARG A 119 -21.27 10.64 -13.95
N SER A 120 -21.48 11.05 -15.20
CA SER A 120 -20.44 11.64 -16.03
C SER A 120 -19.85 12.90 -15.38
N SER A 121 -20.72 13.76 -14.82
CA SER A 121 -20.27 14.95 -14.09
C SER A 121 -19.45 14.59 -12.85
N LEU A 122 -19.86 13.57 -12.09
CA LEU A 122 -19.17 13.11 -10.89
C LEU A 122 -17.78 12.55 -11.19
N GLU A 123 -17.66 11.73 -12.24
CA GLU A 123 -16.38 11.17 -12.71
C GLU A 123 -15.40 12.28 -13.15
N ALA A 124 -15.88 13.30 -13.87
CA ALA A 124 -15.07 14.44 -14.29
C ALA A 124 -14.56 15.26 -13.08
N HIS A 125 -15.42 15.56 -12.11
CA HIS A 125 -15.04 16.33 -10.92
C HIS A 125 -14.12 15.54 -9.98
N LYS A 126 -14.31 14.23 -9.85
CA LYS A 126 -13.38 13.34 -9.14
C LYS A 126 -12.00 13.38 -9.78
N SER A 127 -11.93 13.23 -11.11
CA SER A 127 -10.66 13.30 -11.85
C SER A 127 -9.96 14.65 -11.65
N ALA A 128 -10.72 15.75 -11.69
CA ALA A 128 -10.19 17.09 -11.40
C ALA A 128 -9.63 17.21 -9.98
N LEU A 129 -10.30 16.64 -8.97
CA LEU A 129 -9.80 16.61 -7.59
C LEU A 129 -8.53 15.78 -7.44
N GLU A 130 -8.41 14.64 -8.13
CA GLU A 130 -7.21 13.80 -8.10
C GLU A 130 -5.99 14.51 -8.69
N ILE A 131 -6.15 15.14 -9.87
CA ILE A 131 -5.10 15.96 -10.50
C ILE A 131 -4.70 17.11 -9.57
N THR A 132 -5.69 17.75 -8.95
CA THR A 132 -5.44 18.86 -8.02
C THR A 132 -4.67 18.40 -6.78
N LEU A 133 -5.00 17.23 -6.24
CA LEU A 133 -4.28 16.64 -5.10
C LEU A 133 -2.82 16.31 -5.47
N GLU A 134 -2.57 15.82 -6.68
CA GLU A 134 -1.22 15.58 -7.19
C GLU A 134 -0.44 16.90 -7.32
N LEU A 135 -1.04 17.93 -7.91
CA LEU A 135 -0.44 19.26 -8.05
C LEU A 135 -0.08 19.88 -6.69
N VAL A 136 -0.96 19.74 -5.70
CA VAL A 136 -0.73 20.18 -4.32
C VAL A 136 0.44 19.42 -3.70
N SER A 137 0.48 18.10 -3.85
CA SER A 137 1.55 17.24 -3.33
C SER A 137 2.91 17.62 -3.92
N ILE A 138 2.94 17.93 -5.22
CA ILE A 138 4.14 18.41 -5.92
C ILE A 138 4.56 19.79 -5.40
N THR A 139 3.62 20.72 -5.23
CA THR A 139 3.90 22.09 -4.76
C THR A 139 4.51 22.07 -3.35
N ILE A 140 3.89 21.33 -2.43
CA ILE A 140 4.40 21.15 -1.06
C ILE A 140 5.80 20.50 -1.08
N SER A 141 6.03 19.51 -1.96
CA SER A 141 7.33 18.84 -2.08
C SER A 141 8.42 19.78 -2.60
N ARG A 142 8.10 20.67 -3.53
CA ARG A 142 9.02 21.70 -4.05
C ARG A 142 9.37 22.72 -2.98
N ASP A 143 8.39 23.16 -2.20
CA ASP A 143 8.62 24.11 -1.11
C ASP A 143 9.52 23.53 -0.02
N ILE A 144 9.31 22.26 0.37
CA ILE A 144 10.21 21.55 1.30
C ILE A 144 11.66 21.49 0.77
N LYS A 145 11.83 21.23 -0.54
CA LYS A 145 13.16 21.19 -1.15
C LYS A 145 13.82 22.57 -1.12
N LYS A 146 13.06 23.62 -1.43
CA LYS A 146 13.52 25.02 -1.35
C LYS A 146 13.96 25.38 0.08
N ASP A 147 13.14 25.08 1.08
CA ASP A 147 13.45 25.35 2.49
C ASP A 147 14.69 24.57 2.94
N THR A 148 14.83 23.30 2.53
CA THR A 148 16.03 22.50 2.83
C THR A 148 17.28 23.15 2.25
N THR A 149 17.23 23.64 1.01
CA THR A 149 18.38 24.35 0.40
C THR A 149 18.69 25.67 1.09
N GLN A 150 17.66 26.38 1.58
CA GLN A 150 17.85 27.61 2.36
C GLN A 150 18.49 27.33 3.71
N ILE A 151 18.05 26.29 4.43
CA ILE A 151 18.66 25.85 5.69
C ILE A 151 20.12 25.45 5.47
N LEU A 152 20.43 24.71 4.41
CA LEU A 152 21.82 24.34 4.07
C LEU A 152 22.68 25.57 3.80
N LYS A 153 22.13 26.59 3.13
CA LYS A 153 22.83 27.85 2.86
C LYS A 153 23.09 28.65 4.14
N GLU A 154 22.10 28.76 5.02
CA GLU A 154 22.25 29.44 6.32
C GLU A 154 23.21 28.67 7.24
N MET A 155 23.16 27.34 7.27
CA MET A 155 24.09 26.50 8.04
C MET A 155 25.53 26.65 7.53
N ALA A 156 25.73 26.74 6.20
CA ALA A 156 27.04 27.03 5.62
C ALA A 156 27.54 28.43 5.98
N LYS A 157 26.65 29.42 6.10
CA LYS A 157 26.99 30.79 6.53
C LYS A 157 27.40 30.84 8.00
N LEU A 158 26.63 30.20 8.89
CA LEU A 158 26.95 30.08 10.31
C LEU A 158 28.27 29.34 10.55
N ARG A 159 28.53 28.27 9.80
CA ARG A 159 29.81 27.53 9.90
C ARG A 159 31.03 28.39 9.56
N ARG A 160 30.90 29.40 8.72
CA ARG A 160 31.99 30.35 8.41
C ARG A 160 32.18 31.42 9.49
N GLN A 161 31.16 31.68 10.31
CA GLN A 161 31.19 32.69 11.37
C GLN A 161 31.71 32.13 12.70
N LEU A 162 31.74 30.81 12.86
CA LEU A 162 32.36 30.16 14.01
C LEU A 162 33.88 30.03 13.79
N PRO A 163 34.72 30.54 14.71
CA PRO A 163 36.14 30.20 14.69
C PRO A 163 36.26 28.72 15.07
N ILE A 164 36.53 27.86 14.10
CA ILE A 164 36.91 26.48 14.39
C ILE A 164 38.34 26.54 14.90
N ASP A 165 38.51 26.52 16.22
CA ASP A 165 39.83 26.32 16.81
C ASP A 165 40.27 24.87 16.56
N GLN A 166 40.98 24.68 15.45
CA GLN A 166 41.56 23.40 15.02
C GLN A 166 42.68 22.90 15.95
N SER A 167 43.03 23.63 17.02
CA SER A 167 44.14 23.28 17.91
C SER A 167 43.83 22.16 18.91
N LEU A 168 42.56 21.83 19.19
CA LEU A 168 42.21 20.81 20.21
C LEU A 168 42.07 19.38 19.67
N TYR A 169 42.19 19.14 18.37
CA TYR A 169 42.14 17.78 17.77
C TYR A 169 43.53 17.21 17.42
N ARG A 170 44.61 17.92 17.78
CA ARG A 170 45.97 17.51 17.41
C ARG A 170 46.68 16.71 18.50
N HIS A 171 46.02 15.76 19.17
CA HIS A 171 46.74 14.77 19.98
C HIS A 171 46.33 13.32 19.63
N SER A 172 47.35 12.59 19.17
CA SER A 172 47.52 11.14 19.07
C SER A 172 46.62 10.33 18.12
N ILE A 173 47.03 10.25 16.84
CA ILE A 173 46.95 8.99 16.07
C ILE A 173 48.30 8.79 15.35
N PRO A 174 48.99 7.65 15.50
CA PRO A 174 50.29 7.41 14.86
C PRO A 174 50.14 7.29 13.33
N HIS A 175 50.99 8.01 12.59
CA HIS A 175 51.09 7.93 11.14
C HIS A 175 51.55 6.54 10.67
N ARG A 176 50.74 5.85 9.88
CA ARG A 176 51.20 4.87 8.89
C ARG A 176 50.98 5.47 7.50
N ALA A 177 52.07 5.73 6.78
CA ALA A 177 52.03 6.36 5.46
C ALA A 177 51.42 5.42 4.41
N PRO A 178 50.50 5.89 3.54
CA PRO A 178 50.12 5.16 2.33
C PRO A 178 51.08 5.51 1.19
N LYS A 179 51.62 4.48 0.53
CA LYS A 179 52.37 4.60 -0.71
C LYS A 179 51.47 5.15 -1.81
N ARG A 180 52.01 6.09 -2.59
CA ARG A 180 51.42 6.63 -3.82
C ARG A 180 51.38 5.54 -4.88
N GLU A 181 50.20 5.25 -5.40
CA GLU A 181 50.03 4.80 -6.79
C GLU A 181 49.06 5.75 -7.47
N THR A 182 49.61 6.49 -8.43
CA THR A 182 48.94 7.41 -9.34
C THR A 182 48.27 6.62 -10.46
N GLY A 183 46.96 6.81 -10.66
CA GLY A 183 46.22 6.17 -11.75
C GLY A 183 44.87 6.83 -12.00
N ASN A 184 44.92 7.94 -12.73
CA ASN A 184 43.90 8.51 -13.62
C ASN A 184 42.42 8.04 -13.45
N ILE A 185 41.60 8.82 -12.74
CA ILE A 185 40.13 8.67 -12.73
C ILE A 185 39.58 9.58 -13.84
N ASN A 186 39.55 9.08 -15.06
CA ASN A 186 38.86 9.70 -16.19
C ASN A 186 38.41 8.60 -17.18
N SER A 187 37.43 7.79 -16.78
CA SER A 187 36.49 7.15 -17.70
C SER A 187 35.48 6.35 -16.88
N PHE A 188 34.32 6.93 -16.58
CA PHE A 188 33.08 6.13 -16.44
C PHE A 188 31.90 7.09 -16.51
N SER A 189 31.72 7.64 -17.72
CA SER A 189 30.44 8.15 -18.18
C SER A 189 30.13 7.43 -19.49
N GLU A 190 29.05 6.65 -19.44
CA GLU A 190 28.19 6.22 -20.55
C GLU A 190 28.78 5.26 -21.59
N THR A 191 28.19 4.06 -21.67
CA THR A 191 27.29 3.75 -22.80
C THR A 191 26.51 2.46 -22.58
N TYR A 192 25.20 2.54 -22.80
CA TYR A 192 24.33 1.41 -23.13
C TYR A 192 24.73 0.85 -24.51
N GLN A 193 24.73 -0.47 -24.68
CA GLN A 193 24.12 -1.18 -25.82
C GLN A 193 24.19 -2.71 -25.64
N HIS A 194 23.00 -3.34 -25.72
CA HIS A 194 22.61 -4.62 -26.35
C HIS A 194 23.66 -5.26 -27.32
N ASP A 195 23.79 -6.57 -27.58
CA ASP A 195 22.88 -7.74 -27.51
C ASP A 195 23.69 -9.07 -27.62
N ASP A 196 23.02 -10.17 -27.23
CA ASP A 196 23.10 -11.57 -27.69
C ASP A 196 24.38 -12.43 -27.59
N GLU A 197 24.26 -13.60 -26.92
CA GLU A 197 24.28 -14.94 -27.55
C GLU A 197 24.10 -16.06 -26.51
N ALA A 198 23.64 -17.20 -27.01
CA ALA A 198 22.82 -18.21 -26.37
C ALA A 198 23.59 -19.45 -25.86
N TYR A 199 22.91 -20.22 -25.00
CA TYR A 199 22.93 -21.69 -24.87
C TYR A 199 24.25 -22.43 -24.64
N VAL A 200 24.36 -23.11 -23.49
CA VAL A 200 24.54 -24.58 -23.46
C VAL A 200 23.80 -25.16 -22.25
N SER A 201 22.88 -26.10 -22.52
CA SER A 201 22.41 -27.09 -21.58
C SER A 201 23.09 -28.43 -21.92
N GLY A 202 23.39 -29.25 -20.91
CA GLY A 202 23.95 -30.58 -21.09
C GLY A 202 23.92 -31.36 -19.77
N SER A 203 23.28 -32.52 -19.82
CA SER A 203 22.73 -33.35 -18.74
C SER A 203 23.63 -34.56 -18.40
N SER A 204 23.35 -35.20 -17.24
CA SER A 204 23.68 -36.60 -16.85
C SER A 204 25.13 -36.89 -16.41
N SER A 205 25.46 -37.79 -15.49
CA SER A 205 24.77 -38.99 -14.96
C SER A 205 25.35 -39.40 -13.58
N ASP A 206 24.61 -40.27 -12.91
CA ASP A 206 24.85 -41.02 -11.66
C ASP A 206 26.26 -41.60 -11.42
N MET A 207 26.63 -41.82 -10.15
CA MET A 207 26.87 -43.15 -9.55
C MET A 207 27.50 -43.10 -8.14
N GLU A 208 26.87 -43.88 -7.25
CA GLU A 208 27.41 -44.74 -6.18
C GLU A 208 28.27 -44.25 -4.99
N LYS A 209 27.72 -44.57 -3.82
CA LYS A 209 28.35 -44.84 -2.50
C LYS A 209 29.29 -46.07 -2.59
N PRO A 210 30.24 -46.27 -1.66
CA PRO A 210 29.91 -47.07 -0.48
C PRO A 210 30.62 -46.68 0.83
N GLU A 211 30.11 -47.31 1.89
CA GLU A 211 30.47 -47.24 3.31
C GLU A 211 31.73 -48.04 3.67
N THR A 212 32.38 -47.67 4.79
CA THR A 212 33.11 -48.62 5.66
C THR A 212 33.06 -48.20 7.13
N ASP A 213 32.56 -49.11 7.97
CA ASP A 213 32.62 -49.18 9.44
C ASP A 213 34.04 -49.28 10.00
N ILE A 214 34.22 -48.99 11.31
CA ILE A 214 35.04 -49.74 12.30
C ILE A 214 34.78 -49.19 13.73
N ARG A 215 34.13 -50.03 14.59
CA ARG A 215 34.51 -50.56 15.94
C ARG A 215 35.21 -49.60 16.96
N THR A 216 35.05 -49.61 18.31
CA THR A 216 34.49 -50.52 19.35
C THR A 216 34.85 -49.96 20.77
N VAL A 217 33.89 -49.89 21.74
CA VAL A 217 33.96 -50.29 23.20
C VAL A 217 34.95 -49.55 24.17
N SER A 218 34.74 -49.30 25.48
CA SER A 218 33.67 -49.26 26.51
C SER A 218 34.27 -48.82 27.90
N ILE A 219 33.45 -48.79 28.98
CA ILE A 219 33.76 -48.80 30.45
C ILE A 219 33.91 -47.40 31.13
N VAL A 220 32.91 -46.85 31.85
CA VAL A 220 32.35 -47.13 33.21
C VAL A 220 33.26 -46.74 34.38
N SER A 221 32.82 -45.78 35.21
CA SER A 221 32.98 -45.77 36.67
C SER A 221 32.06 -44.72 37.36
N ARG A 222 31.35 -45.18 38.40
CA ARG A 222 30.61 -44.43 39.45
C ARG A 222 31.19 -44.93 40.79
N PRO A 223 31.21 -44.18 41.91
CA PRO A 223 29.99 -44.06 42.73
C PRO A 223 29.79 -42.77 43.58
N SER A 224 28.55 -42.68 44.09
CA SER A 224 27.86 -41.92 45.18
C SER A 224 28.66 -41.18 46.27
N ILE A 225 28.19 -40.09 46.92
CA ILE A 225 27.02 -39.98 47.83
C ILE A 225 26.57 -38.49 48.01
N SER A 226 25.25 -38.33 48.13
CA SER A 226 24.42 -37.19 48.58
C SER A 226 25.03 -35.88 49.11
N GLN A 227 24.55 -34.76 48.57
CA GLN A 227 23.86 -33.72 49.37
C GLN A 227 23.08 -32.75 48.45
N VAL A 228 21.75 -32.88 48.52
CA VAL A 228 20.73 -31.82 48.52
C VAL A 228 21.15 -30.48 47.87
N TYR A 229 20.65 -30.16 46.67
CA TYR A 229 20.08 -28.83 46.39
C TYR A 229 19.07 -28.89 45.24
N ARG A 230 17.98 -28.16 45.47
CA ARG A 230 16.72 -27.98 44.75
C ARG A 230 16.76 -28.08 43.21
N LYS A 231 15.85 -28.95 42.73
CA LYS A 231 15.02 -28.88 41.53
C LYS A 231 14.85 -27.46 40.95
N THR A 232 15.55 -27.16 39.85
CA THR A 232 15.06 -26.27 38.79
C THR A 232 14.95 -27.12 37.54
N GLY A 233 13.72 -27.53 37.23
CA GLY A 233 13.42 -28.26 36.00
C GLY A 233 13.61 -27.31 34.82
N TYR A 234 14.74 -27.44 34.12
CA TYR A 234 14.82 -26.98 32.74
C TYR A 234 13.99 -27.93 31.89
N THR A 235 12.72 -27.57 31.71
CA THR A 235 11.92 -28.12 30.62
C THR A 235 12.64 -27.79 29.32
N HIS A 236 13.24 -28.79 28.68
CA HIS A 236 13.60 -28.70 27.28
C HIS A 236 12.30 -28.58 26.47
N THR A 237 11.82 -27.35 26.28
CA THR A 237 10.86 -27.08 25.24
C THR A 237 11.64 -27.03 23.93
N ASN A 238 11.50 -28.05 23.10
CA ASN A 238 11.81 -27.94 21.68
C ASN A 238 10.95 -26.80 21.11
N THR A 239 11.44 -25.57 21.13
CA THR A 239 10.71 -24.42 20.59
C THR A 239 10.87 -24.44 19.08
N SER A 240 9.96 -25.17 18.43
CA SER A 240 9.86 -25.18 16.99
C SER A 240 9.59 -23.75 16.50
N THR A 241 10.41 -23.25 15.58
CA THR A 241 10.30 -21.87 15.07
C THR A 241 9.17 -21.81 14.05
N PRO A 242 8.10 -21.04 14.31
CA PRO A 242 7.00 -20.92 13.35
C PRO A 242 7.46 -20.16 12.11
N TYR A 243 6.99 -20.58 10.94
CA TYR A 243 7.25 -19.91 9.68
C TYR A 243 5.98 -19.74 8.85
N ILE A 244 6.03 -18.76 7.96
CA ILE A 244 5.02 -18.47 6.95
C ILE A 244 5.71 -18.30 5.60
N GLN A 245 5.16 -18.93 4.58
CA GLN A 245 5.60 -18.77 3.19
C GLN A 245 4.45 -18.25 2.34
N PHE A 246 4.74 -17.26 1.50
CA PHE A 246 3.83 -16.71 0.52
C PHE A 246 4.23 -17.18 -0.86
N THR A 247 3.33 -17.88 -1.55
CA THR A 247 3.51 -18.31 -2.93
C THR A 247 2.55 -17.53 -3.83
N PRO A 248 2.99 -16.94 -4.95
CA PRO A 248 2.08 -16.28 -5.89
C PRO A 248 0.95 -17.19 -6.32
N TYR A 249 -0.26 -16.64 -6.41
CA TYR A 249 -1.42 -17.39 -6.89
C TYR A 249 -2.09 -16.64 -8.04
N TYR A 250 -2.07 -17.27 -9.21
CA TYR A 250 -2.69 -16.75 -10.42
C TYR A 250 -4.00 -17.48 -10.65
N HIS A 251 -5.07 -16.72 -10.84
CA HIS A 251 -6.37 -17.32 -11.11
C HIS A 251 -6.37 -17.93 -12.52
N PRO A 252 -6.83 -19.18 -12.72
CA PRO A 252 -6.76 -19.86 -14.03
C PRO A 252 -7.46 -19.10 -15.17
N GLN A 253 -8.50 -18.35 -14.85
CA GLN A 253 -9.35 -17.66 -15.85
C GLN A 253 -8.93 -16.21 -16.11
N THR A 254 -8.30 -15.53 -15.14
CA THR A 254 -7.95 -14.11 -15.29
C THR A 254 -6.44 -13.89 -15.40
N ASN A 255 -5.63 -14.83 -14.89
CA ASN A 255 -4.16 -14.80 -14.82
C ASN A 255 -3.57 -13.45 -14.34
N THR A 256 -4.36 -12.68 -13.57
CA THR A 256 -3.99 -11.32 -13.13
C THR A 256 -3.59 -11.34 -11.67
N SER A 257 -2.30 -11.07 -11.41
CA SER A 257 -1.77 -10.67 -10.11
C SER A 257 -0.41 -10.02 -10.37
N THR A 258 -0.01 -9.06 -9.54
CA THR A 258 1.39 -8.60 -9.51
C THR A 258 2.30 -9.78 -9.19
N HIS A 259 3.35 -9.96 -9.99
CA HIS A 259 4.35 -11.00 -9.78
C HIS A 259 5.27 -10.65 -8.62
N PHE A 260 5.64 -11.64 -7.82
CA PHE A 260 6.64 -11.55 -6.76
C PHE A 260 7.25 -12.95 -6.54
N PRO A 261 8.50 -13.08 -6.06
CA PRO A 261 9.08 -14.39 -5.79
C PRO A 261 8.46 -15.03 -4.53
N PRO A 262 8.35 -16.37 -4.45
CA PRO A 262 7.97 -17.04 -3.21
C PRO A 262 8.85 -16.59 -2.05
N THR A 263 8.22 -16.16 -0.95
CA THR A 263 8.91 -15.52 0.17
C THR A 263 8.60 -16.28 1.45
N THR A 264 9.63 -16.77 2.14
CA THR A 264 9.51 -17.49 3.42
C THR A 264 10.08 -16.66 4.57
N LEU A 265 9.30 -16.51 5.63
CA LEU A 265 9.69 -15.81 6.84
C LEU A 265 9.58 -16.74 8.05
N TYR A 266 10.66 -16.79 8.82
CA TYR A 266 10.71 -17.46 10.12
C TYR A 266 10.49 -16.41 11.21
N LEU A 267 9.67 -16.73 12.21
CA LEU A 267 9.39 -15.86 13.36
C LEU A 267 10.23 -16.32 14.57
N PRO A 268 11.47 -15.81 14.74
CA PRO A 268 12.25 -16.04 15.95
C PRO A 268 11.58 -15.41 17.16
N ALA A 269 11.98 -15.79 18.38
CA ALA A 269 11.31 -15.41 19.63
C ALA A 269 11.09 -13.89 19.84
N ASN A 270 11.91 -13.04 19.20
CA ASN A 270 11.83 -11.58 19.27
C ASN A 270 10.92 -10.93 18.22
N ILE A 271 10.45 -11.68 17.22
CA ILE A 271 9.55 -11.19 16.16
C ILE A 271 8.27 -12.03 16.21
N ASN A 272 7.15 -11.38 16.51
CA ASN A 272 5.85 -12.04 16.49
C ASN A 272 4.95 -11.58 15.34
N THR A 273 5.32 -10.47 14.67
CA THR A 273 4.47 -9.77 13.69
C THR A 273 5.25 -9.46 12.42
N ILE A 274 4.65 -9.80 11.29
CA ILE A 274 5.08 -9.53 9.92
C ILE A 274 4.16 -8.47 9.33
N TYR A 275 4.73 -7.52 8.61
CA TYR A 275 4.00 -6.48 7.91
C TYR A 275 4.05 -6.73 6.41
N LEU A 276 2.89 -6.74 5.77
CA LEU A 276 2.79 -6.77 4.31
C LEU A 276 2.46 -5.36 3.81
N GLY A 277 3.12 -4.93 2.75
CA GLY A 277 2.86 -3.61 2.18
C GLY A 277 3.58 -3.35 0.87
N ARG A 278 3.51 -2.12 0.41
CA ARG A 278 4.17 -1.66 -0.81
C ARG A 278 5.63 -1.27 -0.53
N TYR A 279 6.53 -1.57 -1.46
CA TYR A 279 7.94 -1.20 -1.35
C TYR A 279 8.13 0.29 -0.99
N SER A 280 9.05 0.54 -0.06
CA SER A 280 9.49 1.87 0.35
C SER A 280 10.96 1.84 0.78
N LYS A 281 11.69 2.95 0.57
CA LYS A 281 13.13 3.00 0.86
C LYS A 281 13.49 2.72 2.33
N SER A 282 12.58 3.02 3.27
CA SER A 282 12.82 2.83 4.70
C SER A 282 12.45 1.43 5.20
N ARG A 283 11.24 0.93 4.89
CA ARG A 283 10.75 -0.33 5.48
C ARG A 283 11.24 -1.59 4.80
N SER A 284 11.71 -1.51 3.55
CA SER A 284 12.17 -2.69 2.82
C SER A 284 13.45 -3.33 3.39
N GLN A 285 14.11 -2.66 4.34
CA GLN A 285 15.25 -3.20 5.09
C GLN A 285 14.86 -3.92 6.38
N GLU A 286 13.59 -3.85 6.80
CA GLU A 286 13.10 -4.51 8.01
C GLU A 286 12.93 -6.02 7.76
N GLN A 287 13.49 -6.86 8.65
CA GLN A 287 13.43 -8.33 8.52
C GLN A 287 11.99 -8.90 8.58
N ASN A 288 11.06 -8.15 9.17
CA ASN A 288 9.67 -8.54 9.31
C ASN A 288 8.72 -7.80 8.34
N PHE A 289 9.24 -7.26 7.24
CA PHE A 289 8.44 -6.58 6.22
C PHE A 289 8.54 -7.28 4.86
N VAL A 290 7.41 -7.53 4.23
CA VAL A 290 7.32 -8.01 2.84
C VAL A 290 6.75 -6.89 1.97
N GLY A 291 7.55 -6.46 1.01
CA GLY A 291 7.22 -5.40 0.06
C GLY A 291 6.70 -5.95 -1.27
N PHE A 292 5.70 -5.28 -1.84
CA PHE A 292 5.16 -5.56 -3.17
C PHE A 292 5.26 -4.34 -4.09
N ALA A 293 5.47 -4.57 -5.39
CA ALA A 293 5.57 -3.53 -6.42
C ALA A 293 4.20 -3.18 -7.04
N SER A 294 3.17 -3.02 -6.20
CA SER A 294 1.80 -2.72 -6.65
C SER A 294 1.27 -1.45 -5.99
N ARG A 295 0.79 -0.49 -6.78
CA ARG A 295 0.22 0.81 -6.39
C ARG A 295 -1.11 0.67 -5.66
N VAL A 296 -1.84 -0.42 -5.87
CA VAL A 296 -3.08 -0.72 -5.13
C VAL A 296 -2.79 -1.31 -3.75
N VAL A 297 -1.54 -1.69 -3.47
CA VAL A 297 -1.08 -2.07 -2.13
C VAL A 297 -0.64 -0.83 -1.34
N SER A 298 -1.06 -0.78 -0.08
CA SER A 298 -0.72 0.32 0.84
C SER A 298 0.69 0.13 1.40
N ARG A 299 1.40 1.20 1.77
CA ARG A 299 2.77 1.10 2.32
C ARG A 299 2.85 0.18 3.54
N VAL A 300 1.81 0.18 4.37
CA VAL A 300 1.56 -0.80 5.42
C VAL A 300 0.11 -1.25 5.25
N HIS A 301 -0.10 -2.40 4.64
CA HIS A 301 -1.42 -2.82 4.16
C HIS A 301 -2.11 -3.77 5.13
N CYS A 302 -1.39 -4.77 5.63
CA CYS A 302 -1.86 -5.64 6.70
C CYS A 302 -0.72 -6.12 7.59
N ASP A 303 -1.08 -6.57 8.78
CA ASP A 303 -0.18 -7.21 9.72
C ASP A 303 -0.62 -8.66 9.97
N ILE A 304 0.36 -9.56 10.04
CA ILE A 304 0.19 -10.99 10.30
C ILE A 304 1.01 -11.32 11.52
N TRP A 305 0.44 -11.99 12.52
CA TRP A 305 1.17 -12.36 13.72
C TRP A 305 0.85 -13.77 14.20
N PHE A 306 1.79 -14.32 14.95
CA PHE A 306 1.66 -15.61 15.59
C PHE A 306 1.44 -15.43 17.10
N LYS A 307 0.36 -16.02 17.62
CA LYS A 307 0.02 -15.98 19.05
C LYS A 307 -0.64 -17.29 19.46
N GLU A 308 -0.18 -17.88 20.56
CA GLU A 308 -0.78 -19.08 21.17
C GLU A 308 -0.98 -20.24 20.17
N GLY A 309 0.04 -20.54 19.36
CA GLY A 309 -0.05 -21.64 18.39
C GLY A 309 -0.85 -21.32 17.12
N LYS A 310 -1.34 -20.09 16.96
CA LYS A 310 -2.24 -19.71 15.87
C LYS A 310 -1.75 -18.46 15.15
N TRP A 311 -1.99 -18.45 13.85
CA TRP A 311 -1.72 -17.31 12.98
C TRP A 311 -2.97 -16.44 12.83
N TYR A 312 -2.74 -15.13 12.78
CA TYR A 312 -3.77 -14.14 12.61
C TYR A 312 -3.34 -13.10 11.59
N ILE A 313 -4.32 -12.52 10.89
CA ILE A 313 -4.15 -11.41 9.97
C ILE A 313 -5.11 -10.28 10.33
N ARG A 314 -4.66 -9.04 10.09
CA ARG A 314 -5.47 -7.85 10.20
C ARG A 314 -5.15 -6.88 9.07
N ASP A 315 -6.18 -6.49 8.34
CA ASP A 315 -6.15 -5.31 7.48
C ASP A 315 -5.87 -4.03 8.29
N ASN A 316 -4.88 -3.25 7.86
CA ASN A 316 -4.45 -2.02 8.52
C ASN A 316 -4.95 -0.77 7.75
N LYS A 317 -6.28 -0.62 7.66
CA LYS A 317 -6.95 0.52 7.02
C LYS A 317 -6.58 0.63 5.54
N SER A 318 -6.50 -0.50 4.84
CA SER A 318 -6.16 -0.45 3.43
C SER A 318 -7.27 0.25 2.62
N LEU A 319 -6.87 1.04 1.64
CA LEU A 319 -7.82 1.74 0.77
C LEU A 319 -8.42 0.77 -0.25
N ALA A 320 -7.57 0.01 -0.93
CA ALA A 320 -8.00 -0.96 -1.92
C ALA A 320 -8.49 -2.28 -1.32
N GLY A 321 -8.43 -2.49 0.00
CA GLY A 321 -8.94 -3.67 0.70
C GLY A 321 -7.96 -4.84 0.83
N THR A 322 -8.21 -5.69 1.84
CA THR A 322 -7.60 -7.01 2.02
C THR A 322 -8.70 -8.08 2.00
N TRP A 323 -8.45 -9.20 1.32
CA TRP A 323 -9.37 -10.34 1.23
C TRP A 323 -8.69 -11.64 1.65
N LEU A 324 -9.40 -12.45 2.43
CA LEU A 324 -9.01 -13.80 2.81
C LEU A 324 -10.07 -14.78 2.28
N ASN A 325 -9.66 -15.74 1.46
CA ASN A 325 -10.55 -16.72 0.81
C ASN A 325 -11.77 -16.05 0.14
N SER A 326 -11.51 -15.02 -0.66
CA SER A 326 -12.53 -14.18 -1.33
C SER A 326 -13.42 -13.32 -0.41
N GLY A 327 -13.32 -13.45 0.91
CA GLY A 327 -14.02 -12.63 1.89
C GLY A 327 -13.21 -11.39 2.27
N ARG A 328 -13.80 -10.20 2.14
CA ARG A 328 -13.15 -8.94 2.54
C ARG A 328 -13.05 -8.84 4.07
N LEU A 329 -11.90 -8.41 4.58
CA LEU A 329 -11.64 -8.37 6.03
C LEU A 329 -12.26 -7.15 6.76
N SER A 330 -12.35 -6.01 6.08
CA SER A 330 -12.89 -4.75 6.64
C SER A 330 -13.60 -3.93 5.58
N GLU A 331 -14.25 -2.85 6.00
CA GLU A 331 -14.64 -1.73 5.16
C GLU A 331 -13.41 -0.91 4.71
N VAL A 332 -13.53 -0.13 3.65
CA VAL A 332 -12.42 0.62 3.07
C VAL A 332 -11.89 1.63 4.10
N GLY A 333 -10.56 1.73 4.24
CA GLY A 333 -9.93 2.67 5.16
C GLY A 333 -10.16 2.35 6.65
N ARG A 334 -10.77 1.20 6.96
CA ARG A 334 -11.05 0.75 8.32
C ARG A 334 -10.18 -0.44 8.68
N MET A 335 -9.63 -0.41 9.88
CA MET A 335 -8.86 -1.53 10.42
C MET A 335 -9.81 -2.70 10.69
N SER A 336 -9.45 -3.90 10.24
CA SER A 336 -10.25 -5.09 10.50
C SER A 336 -10.07 -5.59 11.94
N LYS A 337 -10.98 -6.47 12.39
CA LYS A 337 -10.69 -7.34 13.54
C LYS A 337 -9.64 -8.39 13.14
N PRO A 338 -8.96 -9.05 14.10
CA PRO A 338 -8.13 -10.21 13.78
C PRO A 338 -8.93 -11.34 13.12
N TYR A 339 -8.43 -11.86 12.01
CA TYR A 339 -8.93 -13.07 11.36
C TYR A 339 -7.91 -14.19 11.51
N ARG A 340 -8.39 -15.40 11.82
CA ARG A 340 -7.51 -16.56 11.91
C ARG A 340 -7.06 -16.97 10.51
N LEU A 341 -5.75 -17.15 10.35
CA LEU A 341 -5.12 -17.63 9.13
C LEU A 341 -4.84 -19.14 9.25
N ARG A 342 -5.02 -19.88 8.16
CA ARG A 342 -4.79 -21.33 8.05
C ARG A 342 -3.86 -21.64 6.90
N ASP A 343 -3.23 -22.81 6.98
CA ASP A 343 -2.43 -23.33 5.88
C ASP A 343 -3.31 -23.55 4.65
N GLY A 344 -2.83 -23.11 3.48
CA GLY A 344 -3.56 -23.15 2.21
C GLY A 344 -4.53 -21.99 1.98
N ASP A 345 -4.69 -21.06 2.93
CA ASP A 345 -5.56 -19.89 2.73
C ASP A 345 -5.05 -18.99 1.58
N VAL A 346 -5.98 -18.43 0.81
CA VAL A 346 -5.68 -17.48 -0.26
C VAL A 346 -5.86 -16.05 0.26
N LEU A 347 -4.79 -15.28 0.20
CA LEU A 347 -4.75 -13.87 0.58
C LEU A 347 -4.68 -13.00 -0.67
N GLN A 348 -5.47 -11.93 -0.71
CA GLN A 348 -5.39 -10.90 -1.75
C GLN A 348 -5.26 -9.51 -1.12
N LEU A 349 -4.30 -8.73 -1.64
CA LEU A 349 -4.05 -7.34 -1.27
C LEU A 349 -4.43 -6.44 -2.46
N GLY A 350 -5.33 -5.50 -2.19
CA GLY A 350 -5.84 -4.57 -3.19
C GLY A 350 -6.79 -5.19 -4.22
N MET A 351 -7.31 -4.32 -5.08
CA MET A 351 -8.15 -4.67 -6.23
C MET A 351 -7.58 -3.98 -7.46
N ASP A 352 -7.72 -4.62 -8.62
CA ASP A 352 -7.24 -4.05 -9.89
C ASP A 352 -7.88 -2.67 -10.13
N TYR A 353 -7.04 -1.67 -10.37
CA TYR A 353 -7.50 -0.37 -10.81
C TYR A 353 -7.63 -0.37 -12.34
N HIS A 354 -8.80 0.00 -12.84
CA HIS A 354 -9.12 0.01 -14.28
C HIS A 354 -9.32 1.43 -14.84
N GLY A 355 -9.13 2.47 -14.02
CA GLY A 355 -9.43 3.85 -14.42
C GLY A 355 -8.30 4.49 -15.22
N GLY A 356 -8.60 4.97 -16.43
CA GLY A 356 -7.83 6.05 -17.08
C GLY A 356 -6.63 5.66 -17.93
N TYR A 357 -6.37 4.38 -18.21
CA TYR A 357 -5.31 4.00 -19.15
C TYR A 357 -5.68 4.33 -20.61
N ASP A 358 -6.96 4.29 -20.96
CA ASP A 358 -7.43 4.41 -22.35
C ASP A 358 -7.48 5.86 -22.87
N ALA A 359 -7.26 6.85 -21.99
CA ALA A 359 -7.41 8.27 -22.34
C ALA A 359 -6.16 8.91 -22.98
N GLY A 360 -5.03 8.19 -23.07
CA GLY A 360 -3.72 8.80 -23.36
C GLY A 360 -3.01 8.39 -24.64
N GLY A 361 -3.54 7.49 -25.47
CA GLY A 361 -2.87 7.06 -26.72
C GLY A 361 -1.48 6.43 -26.56
N PHE A 362 -1.06 6.10 -25.33
CA PHE A 362 0.21 5.44 -25.07
C PHE A 362 0.06 3.94 -25.34
N SER A 363 0.61 3.48 -26.47
CA SER A 363 0.83 2.05 -26.74
C SER A 363 2.34 1.79 -26.66
N GLY A 364 2.75 0.70 -25.99
CA GLY A 364 4.15 0.34 -25.79
C GLY A 364 4.42 -0.35 -24.43
N GLU A 365 5.64 -0.83 -24.21
CA GLU A 365 6.05 -1.55 -22.99
C GLU A 365 5.81 -0.75 -21.70
N GLY A 366 6.07 0.57 -21.71
CA GLY A 366 5.84 1.43 -20.55
C GLY A 366 4.36 1.57 -20.14
N TYR A 367 3.43 1.33 -21.07
CA TYR A 367 1.99 1.26 -20.77
C TYR A 367 1.64 -0.05 -20.07
N GLN A 368 2.25 -1.16 -20.47
CA GLN A 368 2.06 -2.46 -19.87
C GLN A 368 2.61 -2.48 -18.44
N ASP A 369 3.83 -1.95 -18.22
CA ASP A 369 4.42 -1.78 -16.89
C ASP A 369 3.54 -0.94 -15.97
N LEU A 370 2.99 0.15 -16.51
CA LEU A 370 2.05 1.00 -15.78
C LEU A 370 0.81 0.18 -15.40
N LYS A 371 0.17 -0.51 -16.34
CA LYS A 371 -1.02 -1.35 -16.08
C LYS A 371 -0.74 -2.44 -15.05
N GLU A 372 0.42 -3.08 -15.11
CA GLU A 372 0.84 -4.12 -14.17
C GLU A 372 1.11 -3.56 -12.76
N SER A 373 1.62 -2.33 -12.67
CA SER A 373 1.82 -1.64 -11.39
C SER A 373 0.53 -1.38 -10.61
N TRP A 374 -0.65 -1.53 -11.23
CA TRP A 374 -1.96 -1.32 -10.61
C TRP A 374 -2.77 -2.61 -10.41
N ARG A 375 -2.12 -3.77 -10.59
CA ARG A 375 -2.76 -5.06 -10.31
C ARG A 375 -2.77 -5.39 -8.82
N HIS A 376 -3.77 -6.13 -8.39
CA HIS A 376 -3.82 -6.72 -7.07
C HIS A 376 -2.68 -7.73 -6.86
N VAL A 377 -2.31 -7.99 -5.61
CA VAL A 377 -1.38 -9.06 -5.25
C VAL A 377 -2.19 -10.22 -4.68
N ARG A 378 -2.04 -11.42 -5.21
CA ARG A 378 -2.70 -12.62 -4.69
C ARG A 378 -1.69 -13.72 -4.39
N MET A 379 -1.88 -14.40 -3.27
CA MET A 379 -0.93 -15.38 -2.76
C MET A 379 -1.64 -16.51 -1.99
N VAL A 380 -1.07 -17.70 -2.04
CA VAL A 380 -1.37 -18.79 -1.11
C VAL A 380 -0.42 -18.70 0.08
N VAL A 381 -0.97 -18.90 1.27
CA VAL A 381 -0.21 -18.92 2.52
C VAL A 381 0.10 -20.36 2.92
N HIS A 382 1.37 -20.66 3.19
CA HIS A 382 1.80 -21.91 3.79
C HIS A 382 2.33 -21.66 5.20
N LEU A 383 1.81 -22.39 6.18
CA LEU A 383 2.13 -22.22 7.60
C LEU A 383 2.80 -23.48 8.14
N GLY A 384 3.88 -23.32 8.90
CA GLY A 384 4.54 -24.46 9.51
C GLY A 384 5.31 -24.11 10.77
N GLN A 385 5.92 -25.15 11.36
CA GLN A 385 6.76 -25.09 12.55
C GLN A 385 7.95 -26.03 12.30
N ARG A 386 9.18 -25.52 12.42
CA ARG A 386 10.42 -26.28 12.21
C ARG A 386 11.20 -26.54 13.49
#